data_AF-R6LWV9-F1
#
_entry.id   AF-R6LWV9-F1
#
_cell.length_a   1.000
_cell.length_b   1.000
_cell.length_c   1.000
_cell.angle_alpha   90.00
_cell.angle_beta   90.00
_cell.angle_gamma   90.00
#
_symmetry.space_group_name_H-M   'P 1'
#
loop_
_entity.id
_entity.type
_entity.pdbx_description
1 polymer ?
#
loop_
_entity_poly.entity_id
_entity_poly.type
_entity_poly.pdbx_seq_one_letter_code
_entity_poly.pdbx_strand_id
1 'polypeptide(L)'
;MKFSYIRRFAAAVLLLALLAGQAFAAGEVFHPAYLGGFPDGTIRPEAALTREQLAQALYRLIPEDRRAGLDAPTCFCDVPPSRWSYTAITATVNLGVLYGTQDGAFSPEGGVTGPELAAVLMRIAASKTAAECLPELAEGWSALEPSFSAGDGWIMGLDGAEFDPDRPLTRAELARILNRLLDRSPASLDALLIGMPLWTDNSDAEAWYFLDMQEAGTDHTACLNADGEAWSALG
;
A
#
# COMPACT_ATOMS: atom_id res chain seq x y z
N MET A 1 -40.33 41.66 -55.43
CA MET A 1 -40.42 40.39 -54.68
C MET A 1 -39.42 40.46 -53.54
N LYS A 2 -39.89 40.27 -52.30
CA LYS A 2 -39.06 40.18 -51.08
C LYS A 2 -38.16 38.95 -51.19
N PHE A 3 -36.90 39.02 -50.75
CA PHE A 3 -36.33 38.10 -49.76
C PHE A 3 -35.10 38.72 -49.11
N SER A 4 -35.05 38.55 -47.80
CA SER A 4 -34.19 39.22 -46.84
C SER A 4 -33.17 38.22 -46.27
N TYR A 5 -32.00 38.74 -45.92
CA TYR A 5 -31.21 38.47 -44.71
C TYR A 5 -29.73 38.15 -44.94
N ILE A 6 -28.93 39.11 -44.48
CA ILE A 6 -27.54 39.05 -44.04
C ILE A 6 -27.38 37.99 -42.94
N ARG A 7 -26.26 37.24 -42.94
CA ARG A 7 -25.49 36.95 -41.72
C ARG A 7 -24.09 36.38 -42.04
N ARG A 8 -23.10 37.08 -41.48
CA ARG A 8 -21.68 36.70 -41.33
C ARG A 8 -21.57 35.42 -40.50
N PHE A 9 -20.61 34.55 -40.82
CA PHE A 9 -20.06 33.64 -39.82
C PHE A 9 -18.54 33.60 -39.90
N ALA A 10 -17.95 33.81 -38.72
CA ALA A 10 -16.54 33.81 -38.42
C ALA A 10 -15.98 32.37 -38.39
N ALA A 11 -14.66 32.29 -38.54
CA ALA A 11 -13.87 31.09 -38.37
C ALA A 11 -14.05 30.49 -36.95
N ALA A 12 -14.16 29.17 -36.88
CA ALA A 12 -13.88 28.41 -35.67
C ALA A 12 -13.09 27.16 -36.08
N VAL A 13 -11.80 27.18 -35.75
CA VAL A 13 -10.90 26.03 -35.78
C VAL A 13 -11.36 25.11 -34.64
N LEU A 14 -11.88 23.93 -34.98
CA LEU A 14 -12.22 22.91 -34.00
C LEU A 14 -10.98 22.04 -33.78
N LEU A 15 -10.24 22.34 -32.72
CA LEU A 15 -9.17 21.47 -32.21
C LEU A 15 -9.86 20.30 -31.49
N LEU A 16 -9.89 19.13 -32.13
CA LEU A 16 -10.40 17.91 -31.51
C LEU A 16 -9.30 17.35 -30.58
N ALA A 17 -9.36 17.68 -29.30
CA ALA A 17 -8.61 16.95 -28.28
C ALA A 17 -9.30 15.61 -28.07
N LEU A 18 -8.73 14.53 -28.60
CA LEU A 18 -9.04 13.16 -28.19
C LEU A 18 -8.49 12.96 -26.78
N LEU A 19 -9.25 13.38 -25.76
CA LEU A 19 -9.11 12.82 -24.43
C LEU A 19 -9.80 11.46 -24.49
N ALA A 20 -9.01 10.38 -24.52
CA ALA A 20 -9.50 9.06 -24.16
C ALA A 20 -9.92 9.15 -22.68
N GLY A 21 -11.19 9.48 -22.44
CA GLY A 21 -11.77 9.38 -21.12
C GLY A 21 -11.81 7.91 -20.75
N GLN A 22 -10.96 7.48 -19.83
CA GLN A 22 -11.13 6.20 -19.17
C GLN A 22 -12.53 6.22 -18.53
N ALA A 23 -13.39 5.30 -18.93
CA ALA A 23 -14.71 5.17 -18.33
C ALA A 23 -14.53 4.51 -16.96
N PHE A 24 -14.58 5.31 -15.90
CA PHE A 24 -14.53 4.83 -14.53
C PHE A 24 -15.82 4.10 -14.15
N ALA A 25 -15.73 2.93 -13.53
CA ALA A 25 -16.87 2.36 -12.84
C ALA A 25 -17.20 3.21 -11.60
N ALA A 26 -18.47 3.32 -11.23
CA ALA A 26 -18.87 4.13 -10.08
C ALA A 26 -18.30 3.55 -8.77
N GLY A 27 -17.49 4.34 -8.07
CA GLY A 27 -16.94 4.06 -6.75
C GLY A 27 -15.50 4.54 -6.61
N GLU A 28 -15.30 5.83 -6.32
CA GLU A 28 -13.97 6.34 -5.94
C GLU A 28 -13.66 5.94 -4.50
N VAL A 29 -12.43 5.48 -4.25
CA VAL A 29 -11.93 5.08 -2.94
C VAL A 29 -10.64 5.83 -2.65
N PHE A 30 -10.53 6.38 -1.45
CA PHE A 30 -9.30 7.01 -1.00
C PHE A 30 -8.32 5.95 -0.45
N HIS A 31 -7.11 5.94 -0.99
CA HIS A 31 -6.02 5.07 -0.60
C HIS A 31 -5.00 5.89 0.20
N PRO A 32 -4.96 5.75 1.55
CA PRO A 32 -3.88 6.32 2.32
C PRO A 32 -2.58 5.54 2.04
N ALA A 33 -1.48 6.28 1.88
CA ALA A 33 -0.14 5.74 1.84
C ALA A 33 0.14 4.99 3.14
N TYR A 34 0.54 3.73 3.04
CA TYR A 34 0.93 2.93 4.20
C TYR A 34 2.45 2.89 4.38
N LEU A 35 3.24 3.07 3.31
CA LEU A 35 4.68 3.29 3.39
C LEU A 35 5.00 4.78 3.40
N GLY A 36 5.92 5.19 4.29
CA GLY A 36 6.50 6.52 4.29
C GLY A 36 7.94 6.47 3.81
N GLY A 37 8.41 7.55 3.20
CA GLY A 37 9.82 7.75 2.91
C GLY A 37 10.62 8.30 4.09
N PHE A 38 11.85 8.68 3.80
CA PHE A 38 12.84 9.17 4.75
C PHE A 38 13.07 10.68 4.55
N PRO A 39 13.67 11.38 5.54
CA PRO A 39 13.89 12.83 5.45
C PRO A 39 14.77 13.29 4.28
N ASP A 40 15.52 12.39 3.65
CA ASP A 40 16.34 12.62 2.47
C ASP A 40 15.56 12.53 1.14
N GLY A 41 14.23 12.32 1.21
CA GLY A 41 13.36 12.19 0.03
C GLY A 41 13.39 10.81 -0.63
N THR A 42 14.03 9.82 -0.01
CA THR A 42 14.03 8.42 -0.47
C THR A 42 12.86 7.62 0.11
N ILE A 43 12.43 6.55 -0.57
CA ILE A 43 11.53 5.53 -0.03
C ILE A 43 12.23 4.19 0.22
N ARG A 44 13.45 4.01 -0.28
CA ARG A 44 14.34 2.87 -0.07
C ARG A 44 13.68 1.53 -0.39
N PRO A 45 13.25 1.32 -1.65
CA PRO A 45 12.51 0.11 -2.06
C PRO A 45 13.25 -1.18 -1.69
N GLU A 46 14.55 -1.24 -1.95
CA GLU A 46 15.37 -2.44 -1.75
C GLU A 46 15.95 -2.58 -0.34
N ALA A 47 15.73 -1.60 0.55
CA ALA A 47 16.20 -1.72 1.93
C ALA A 47 15.39 -2.79 2.69
N ALA A 48 16.08 -3.52 3.57
CA ALA A 48 15.46 -4.49 4.46
C ALA A 48 14.34 -3.83 5.28
N LEU A 49 13.16 -4.47 5.28
CA LEU A 49 12.00 -4.10 6.07
C LEU A 49 12.29 -4.39 7.54
N THR A 50 12.15 -3.37 8.37
CA THR A 50 12.24 -3.51 9.83
C THR A 50 10.88 -3.79 10.46
N ARG A 51 10.86 -4.41 11.63
CA ARG A 51 9.65 -4.70 12.41
C ARG A 51 8.84 -3.45 12.74
N GLU A 52 9.51 -2.33 13.03
CA GLU A 52 8.82 -1.07 13.29
C GLU A 52 8.22 -0.42 12.04
N GLN A 53 8.83 -0.62 10.87
CA GLN A 53 8.25 -0.18 9.60
C GLN A 53 7.04 -1.03 9.22
N LEU A 54 7.07 -2.34 9.48
CA LEU A 54 5.88 -3.18 9.34
C LEU A 54 4.76 -2.72 10.28
N ALA A 55 5.08 -2.45 11.55
CA ALA A 55 4.10 -1.93 12.51
C ALA A 55 3.48 -0.62 12.02
N GLN A 56 4.29 0.30 11.50
CA GLN A 56 3.83 1.57 10.94
C GLN A 56 2.93 1.40 9.71
N ALA A 57 3.29 0.48 8.80
CA ALA A 57 2.49 0.18 7.61
C ALA A 57 1.11 -0.35 8.00
N LEU A 58 1.06 -1.36 8.87
CA LEU A 58 -0.21 -1.91 9.37
C LEU A 58 -1.03 -0.86 10.11
N TYR A 59 -0.41 -0.06 10.97
CA TYR A 59 -1.10 0.99 11.71
C TYR A 59 -1.76 2.03 10.79
N ARG A 60 -1.11 2.41 9.68
CA ARG A 60 -1.69 3.33 8.70
C ARG A 60 -2.88 2.74 7.95
N LEU A 61 -2.87 1.42 7.74
CA LEU A 61 -3.99 0.71 7.14
C LEU A 61 -5.19 0.54 8.09
N ILE A 62 -5.02 0.72 9.41
CA ILE A 62 -6.15 0.74 10.36
C ILE A 62 -6.90 2.07 10.17
N PRO A 63 -8.19 2.04 9.80
CA PRO A 63 -9.02 3.25 9.71
C PRO A 63 -9.07 3.99 11.05
N GLU A 64 -9.08 5.32 11.02
CA GLU A 64 -8.97 6.14 12.24
C GLU A 64 -10.06 5.84 13.27
N ASP A 65 -11.28 5.60 12.82
CA ASP A 65 -12.43 5.24 13.65
C ASP A 65 -12.30 3.86 14.32
N ARG A 66 -11.34 3.05 13.88
CA ARG A 66 -11.02 1.72 14.42
C ARG A 66 -9.75 1.68 15.27
N ARG A 67 -9.10 2.83 15.51
CA ARG A 67 -7.90 2.92 16.35
C ARG A 67 -8.21 3.04 17.84
N ALA A 68 -9.46 3.28 18.21
CA ALA A 68 -9.88 3.46 19.60
C ALA A 68 -9.56 2.21 20.45
N GLY A 69 -8.86 2.41 21.57
CA GLY A 69 -8.49 1.33 22.50
C GLY A 69 -7.22 0.56 22.10
N LEU A 70 -6.56 0.91 21.00
CA LEU A 70 -5.28 0.33 20.60
C LEU A 70 -4.08 1.09 21.20
N ASP A 71 -4.29 2.13 22.00
CA ASP A 71 -3.27 3.04 22.53
C ASP A 71 -2.81 2.70 23.97
N ALA A 72 -3.28 1.58 24.53
CA ALA A 72 -2.88 1.13 25.86
C ALA A 72 -1.34 0.94 25.91
N PRO A 73 -0.60 1.62 26.81
CA PRO A 73 0.85 1.61 26.81
C PRO A 73 1.45 0.21 26.84
N THR A 74 2.42 -0.05 25.96
CA THR A 74 3.24 -1.26 25.98
C THR A 74 4.57 -0.99 26.69
N CYS A 75 5.10 -2.00 27.38
CA CYS A 75 6.36 -1.87 28.13
C CYS A 75 7.43 -2.75 27.47
N PHE A 76 8.04 -2.26 26.39
CA PHE A 76 9.25 -2.85 25.81
C PHE A 76 10.48 -2.06 26.22
N CYS A 77 11.57 -2.74 26.57
CA CYS A 77 12.80 -2.10 27.04
C CYS A 77 13.50 -1.23 25.98
N ASP A 78 13.20 -1.46 24.70
CA ASP A 78 13.80 -0.82 23.51
C ASP A 78 12.83 0.06 22.71
N VAL A 79 11.60 0.28 23.21
CA VAL A 79 10.60 1.14 22.58
C VAL A 79 10.16 2.25 23.56
N PRO A 80 10.97 3.31 23.74
CA PRO A 80 10.56 4.45 24.57
C PRO A 80 9.39 5.20 23.93
N PRO A 81 8.54 5.90 24.71
CA PRO A 81 7.42 6.71 24.19
C PRO A 81 7.81 7.78 23.17
N SER A 82 9.08 8.21 23.14
CA SER A 82 9.61 9.17 22.18
C SER A 82 10.00 8.56 20.83
N ARG A 83 9.99 7.22 20.68
CA ARG A 83 10.31 6.56 19.41
C ARG A 83 9.21 6.86 18.40
N TRP A 84 9.59 7.21 17.17
CA TRP A 84 8.64 7.55 16.10
C TRP A 84 7.60 6.46 15.84
N SER A 85 7.98 5.20 16.05
CA SER A 85 7.15 4.01 15.85
C SER A 85 6.38 3.57 17.10
N TYR A 86 6.50 4.27 18.25
CA TYR A 86 5.89 3.86 19.52
C TYR A 86 4.38 3.63 19.40
N THR A 87 3.65 4.56 18.79
CA THR A 87 2.19 4.46 18.61
C THR A 87 1.83 3.27 17.74
N ALA A 88 2.54 3.07 16.62
CA ALA A 88 2.26 1.98 15.70
C ALA A 88 2.56 0.61 16.31
N ILE A 89 3.68 0.49 17.03
CA ILE A 89 4.05 -0.71 17.77
C ILE A 89 3.00 -1.01 18.85
N THR A 90 2.63 0.00 19.64
CA THR A 90 1.62 -0.14 20.69
C THR A 90 0.29 -0.61 20.11
N ALA A 91 -0.17 0.01 19.02
CA ALA A 91 -1.43 -0.35 18.37
C ALA A 91 -1.44 -1.78 17.82
N THR A 92 -0.40 -2.16 17.09
CA THR A 92 -0.30 -3.50 16.49
C THR A 92 -0.08 -4.62 17.51
N VAL A 93 0.54 -4.30 18.65
CA VAL A 93 0.66 -5.22 19.80
C VAL A 93 -0.67 -5.38 20.53
N ASN A 94 -1.38 -4.28 20.80
CA ASN A 94 -2.71 -4.33 21.42
C ASN A 94 -3.75 -5.00 20.52
N LEU A 95 -3.60 -4.87 19.20
CA LEU A 95 -4.40 -5.60 18.22
C LEU A 95 -4.07 -7.11 18.19
N GLY A 96 -2.95 -7.51 18.80
CA GLY A 96 -2.51 -8.90 18.90
C GLY A 96 -1.90 -9.47 17.62
N VAL A 97 -1.41 -8.62 16.72
CA VAL A 97 -0.87 -9.06 15.41
C VAL A 97 0.67 -9.07 15.41
N LEU A 98 1.30 -8.19 16.19
CA LEU A 98 2.73 -8.18 16.47
C LEU A 98 3.00 -8.45 17.96
N TYR A 99 4.16 -9.03 18.26
CA TYR A 99 4.57 -9.37 19.61
C TYR A 99 6.04 -9.01 19.84
N GLY A 100 6.39 -8.74 21.10
CA GLY A 100 7.79 -8.63 21.52
C GLY A 100 8.47 -9.99 21.73
N THR A 101 9.74 -9.94 22.09
CA THR A 101 10.57 -11.08 22.46
C THR A 101 10.27 -11.53 23.89
N GLN A 102 10.73 -12.73 24.25
CA GLN A 102 10.61 -13.26 25.61
C GLN A 102 11.36 -12.43 26.65
N ASP A 103 12.40 -11.70 26.23
CA ASP A 103 13.25 -10.87 27.08
C ASP A 103 12.67 -9.46 27.33
N GLY A 104 11.45 -9.20 26.87
CA GLY A 104 10.77 -7.91 27.07
C GLY A 104 11.20 -6.81 26.09
N ALA A 105 11.83 -7.17 24.97
CA ALA A 105 12.13 -6.25 23.88
C ALA A 105 11.08 -6.35 22.76
N PHE A 106 10.99 -5.37 21.88
CA PHE A 106 10.24 -5.47 20.62
C PHE A 106 11.16 -5.78 19.42
N SER A 107 12.43 -5.40 19.50
CA SER A 107 13.41 -5.43 18.41
C SER A 107 12.95 -4.62 17.19
N PRO A 108 12.72 -3.30 17.31
CA PRO A 108 12.11 -2.49 16.26
C PRO A 108 12.91 -2.48 14.95
N GLU A 109 14.23 -2.50 15.02
CA GLU A 109 15.14 -2.49 13.86
C GLU A 109 15.43 -3.89 13.30
N GLY A 110 14.88 -4.95 13.92
CA GLY A 110 15.02 -6.31 13.41
C GLY A 110 14.35 -6.46 12.04
N GLY A 111 15.00 -7.20 11.14
CA GLY A 111 14.42 -7.52 9.83
C GLY A 111 13.18 -8.41 9.96
N VAL A 112 12.24 -8.27 9.02
CA VAL A 112 11.05 -9.13 8.93
C VAL A 112 11.23 -10.10 7.78
N THR A 113 11.23 -11.40 8.08
CA THR A 113 11.26 -12.48 7.09
C THR A 113 9.88 -12.75 6.49
N GLY A 114 9.86 -13.50 5.39
CA GLY A 114 8.61 -13.91 4.78
C GLY A 114 7.67 -14.72 5.67
N PRO A 115 8.16 -15.77 6.34
CA PRO A 115 7.36 -16.55 7.28
C PRO A 115 6.81 -15.70 8.44
N GLU A 116 7.56 -14.69 8.91
CA GLU A 116 7.08 -13.77 9.94
C GLU A 116 5.93 -12.89 9.45
N LEU A 117 6.02 -12.33 8.23
CA LEU A 117 4.92 -11.57 7.64
C LEU A 117 3.67 -12.45 7.46
N ALA A 118 3.82 -13.67 6.94
CA ALA A 118 2.72 -14.62 6.79
C ALA A 118 2.04 -14.93 8.13
N ALA A 119 2.83 -15.11 9.20
CA ALA A 119 2.29 -15.32 10.54
C ALA A 119 1.49 -14.10 11.05
N VAL A 120 1.91 -12.87 10.71
CA VAL A 120 1.17 -11.64 11.04
C VAL A 120 -0.16 -11.59 10.29
N LEU A 121 -0.15 -11.87 8.98
CA LEU A 121 -1.36 -11.88 8.14
C LEU A 121 -2.36 -12.95 8.59
N MET A 122 -1.87 -14.14 8.94
CA MET A 122 -2.69 -15.19 9.54
C MET A 122 -3.36 -14.74 10.85
N ARG A 123 -2.64 -14.01 11.72
CA ARG A 123 -3.25 -13.47 12.96
C ARG A 123 -4.30 -12.41 12.66
N ILE A 124 -4.07 -11.56 11.66
CA ILE A 124 -5.06 -10.57 11.20
C ILE A 124 -6.34 -11.28 10.78
N ALA A 125 -6.25 -12.29 9.92
CA ALA A 125 -7.41 -13.02 9.42
C ALA A 125 -8.12 -13.86 10.51
N ALA A 126 -7.37 -14.46 11.45
CA ALA A 126 -7.93 -15.34 12.47
C ALA A 126 -8.54 -14.59 13.68
N SER A 127 -8.10 -13.36 13.96
CA SER A 127 -8.61 -12.55 15.07
C SER A 127 -9.80 -11.72 14.63
N LYS A 128 -10.96 -11.91 15.26
CA LYS A 128 -12.16 -11.10 14.98
C LYS A 128 -11.87 -9.60 15.08
N THR A 129 -11.20 -9.17 16.15
CA THR A 129 -10.87 -7.75 16.37
C THR A 129 -9.88 -7.23 15.33
N ALA A 130 -8.87 -8.03 14.97
CA ALA A 130 -7.90 -7.63 13.95
C ALA A 130 -8.54 -7.55 12.56
N ALA A 131 -9.37 -8.52 12.18
CA ALA A 131 -10.13 -8.51 10.94
C ALA A 131 -11.14 -7.36 10.89
N GLU A 132 -11.77 -6.98 12.01
CA GLU A 132 -12.59 -5.77 12.08
C GLU A 132 -11.75 -4.50 11.89
N CYS A 133 -10.50 -4.45 12.33
CA CYS A 133 -9.62 -3.29 12.13
C CYS A 133 -8.97 -3.24 10.75
N LEU A 134 -8.73 -4.38 10.12
CA LEU A 134 -8.01 -4.56 8.84
C LEU A 134 -8.76 -5.55 7.93
N PRO A 135 -10.00 -5.25 7.53
CA PRO A 135 -10.84 -6.23 6.84
C PRO A 135 -10.31 -6.58 5.44
N GLU A 136 -9.77 -5.61 4.70
CA GLU A 136 -9.25 -5.85 3.35
C GLU A 136 -8.05 -6.81 3.40
N LEU A 137 -7.13 -6.63 4.37
CA LEU A 137 -6.03 -7.58 4.57
C LEU A 137 -6.50 -8.95 5.04
N ALA A 138 -7.51 -9.02 5.90
CA ALA A 138 -8.06 -10.28 6.39
C ALA A 138 -8.74 -11.07 5.25
N GLU A 139 -9.52 -10.39 4.41
CA GLU A 139 -10.20 -10.96 3.25
C GLU A 139 -9.20 -11.37 2.17
N GLY A 140 -8.29 -10.48 1.78
CA GLY A 140 -7.24 -10.76 0.81
C GLY A 140 -6.35 -11.92 1.23
N TRP A 141 -5.97 -12.01 2.50
CA TRP A 141 -5.22 -13.15 3.01
C TRP A 141 -6.03 -14.43 2.91
N SER A 142 -7.29 -14.42 3.34
CA SER A 142 -8.16 -15.60 3.27
C SER A 142 -8.38 -16.09 1.83
N ALA A 143 -8.41 -15.18 0.86
CA ALA A 143 -8.54 -15.52 -0.55
C ALA A 143 -7.27 -16.16 -1.13
N LEU A 144 -6.08 -15.70 -0.69
CA LEU A 144 -4.80 -16.14 -1.24
C LEU A 144 -4.10 -17.25 -0.42
N GLU A 145 -4.48 -17.47 0.83
CA GLU A 145 -3.88 -18.46 1.73
C GLU A 145 -3.91 -19.90 1.17
N PRO A 146 -4.98 -20.39 0.51
CA PRO A 146 -4.93 -21.73 -0.08
C PRO A 146 -3.83 -21.89 -1.13
N SER A 147 -3.57 -20.84 -1.91
CA SER A 147 -2.48 -20.82 -2.90
C SER A 147 -1.10 -20.75 -2.22
N PHE A 148 -1.02 -20.04 -1.08
CA PHE A 148 0.16 -20.03 -0.21
C PHE A 148 0.48 -21.44 0.30
N SER A 149 -0.51 -22.13 0.85
CA SER A 149 -0.37 -23.45 1.47
C SER A 149 -0.16 -24.59 0.47
N ALA A 150 -0.62 -24.44 -0.78
CA ALA A 150 -0.43 -25.42 -1.85
C ALA A 150 0.93 -25.35 -2.55
N GLY A 151 1.70 -24.26 -2.35
CA GLY A 151 2.99 -24.06 -3.04
C GLY A 151 2.84 -23.72 -4.53
N ASP A 152 1.64 -23.29 -4.94
CA ASP A 152 1.21 -23.22 -6.34
C ASP A 152 1.69 -21.97 -7.11
N GLY A 153 2.52 -21.10 -6.53
CA GLY A 153 3.15 -20.04 -7.32
C GLY A 153 3.52 -18.72 -6.63
N TRP A 154 4.19 -18.78 -5.47
CA TRP A 154 4.95 -17.69 -4.82
C TRP A 154 4.17 -16.54 -4.17
N ILE A 155 4.33 -16.40 -2.84
CA ILE A 155 3.84 -15.23 -2.08
C ILE A 155 4.97 -14.54 -1.28
N MET A 156 6.22 -15.03 -1.39
CA MET A 156 7.37 -14.41 -0.73
C MET A 156 8.62 -14.23 -1.60
N GLY A 157 8.50 -14.37 -2.93
CA GLY A 157 9.62 -14.09 -3.83
C GLY A 157 9.08 -13.55 -5.15
N LEU A 158 9.30 -12.25 -5.32
CA LEU A 158 9.27 -11.50 -6.56
C LEU A 158 9.61 -12.39 -7.76
N ASP A 159 8.82 -12.27 -8.83
CA ASP A 159 8.94 -12.98 -10.09
C ASP A 159 10.37 -13.54 -10.35
N GLY A 160 10.58 -14.85 -10.13
CA GLY A 160 11.73 -15.58 -10.68
C GLY A 160 13.04 -15.71 -9.88
N ALA A 161 13.11 -15.47 -8.57
CA ALA A 161 14.31 -15.76 -7.76
C ALA A 161 14.04 -16.73 -6.61
N GLU A 162 15.00 -17.61 -6.28
CA GLU A 162 14.95 -18.58 -5.16
C GLU A 162 14.47 -17.92 -3.85
N PHE A 163 13.39 -18.44 -3.25
CA PHE A 163 12.83 -17.91 -2.00
C PHE A 163 13.77 -18.27 -0.85
N ASP A 164 14.39 -17.26 -0.26
CA ASP A 164 15.16 -17.39 0.97
C ASP A 164 14.24 -17.07 2.17
N PRO A 165 13.83 -18.06 2.98
CA PRO A 165 12.95 -17.84 4.12
C PRO A 165 13.63 -17.14 5.29
N ASP A 166 14.98 -17.11 5.32
CA ASP A 166 15.76 -16.57 6.43
C ASP A 166 16.18 -15.11 6.17
N ARG A 167 16.09 -14.63 4.92
CA ARG A 167 16.38 -13.22 4.63
C ARG A 167 15.22 -12.30 5.01
N PRO A 168 15.51 -11.08 5.47
CA PRO A 168 14.50 -10.04 5.55
C PRO A 168 13.92 -9.72 4.17
N LEU A 169 12.62 -9.43 4.14
CA LEU A 169 11.95 -8.81 3.01
C LEU A 169 12.50 -7.41 2.79
N THR A 170 12.45 -6.95 1.55
CA THR A 170 12.63 -5.55 1.22
C THR A 170 11.32 -4.78 1.40
N ARG A 171 11.40 -3.45 1.44
CA ARG A 171 10.20 -2.59 1.50
C ARG A 171 9.34 -2.70 0.24
N ALA A 172 9.97 -2.90 -0.92
CA ALA A 172 9.27 -3.15 -2.18
C ALA A 172 8.55 -4.51 -2.20
N GLU A 173 9.12 -5.53 -1.58
CA GLU A 173 8.44 -6.83 -1.42
C GLU A 173 7.20 -6.72 -0.54
N LEU A 174 7.30 -5.97 0.57
CA LEU A 174 6.14 -5.68 1.39
C LEU A 174 5.07 -4.94 0.58
N ALA A 175 5.46 -3.90 -0.18
CA ALA A 175 4.54 -3.13 -1.00
C ALA A 175 3.78 -4.03 -1.97
N ARG A 176 4.49 -4.85 -2.76
CA ARG A 176 3.89 -5.79 -3.71
C ARG A 176 2.94 -6.79 -3.04
N ILE A 177 3.30 -7.31 -1.87
CA ILE A 177 2.46 -8.26 -1.14
C ILE A 177 1.18 -7.58 -0.63
N LEU A 178 1.31 -6.44 0.06
CA LEU A 178 0.16 -5.74 0.62
C LEU A 178 -0.76 -5.19 -0.46
N ASN A 179 -0.20 -4.64 -1.55
CA ASN A 179 -0.94 -4.20 -2.72
C ASN A 179 -1.85 -5.29 -3.28
N ARG A 180 -1.32 -6.51 -3.46
CA ARG A 180 -2.12 -7.65 -3.94
C ARG A 180 -3.20 -8.10 -2.95
N LEU A 181 -2.92 -8.03 -1.65
CA LEU A 181 -3.88 -8.36 -0.59
C LEU A 181 -4.99 -7.31 -0.48
N LEU A 182 -4.67 -6.04 -0.73
CA LEU A 182 -5.58 -4.91 -0.68
C LEU A 182 -6.35 -4.68 -2.00
N ASP A 183 -6.04 -5.47 -3.04
CA ASP A 183 -6.50 -5.24 -4.42
C ASP A 183 -6.17 -3.84 -4.95
N ARG A 184 -4.97 -3.35 -4.59
CA ARG A 184 -4.40 -2.06 -4.98
C ARG A 184 -3.25 -2.27 -5.94
N SER A 185 -3.50 -2.26 -7.24
CA SER A 185 -2.49 -2.66 -8.23
C SER A 185 -2.69 -1.92 -9.54
N PRO A 186 -2.16 -0.69 -9.68
CA PRO A 186 -2.16 0.01 -10.95
C PRO A 186 -1.40 -0.83 -11.99
N ALA A 187 -2.06 -1.15 -13.11
CA ALA A 187 -1.52 -2.08 -14.10
C ALA A 187 -0.44 -1.47 -15.01
N SER A 188 -0.34 -0.13 -15.06
CA SER A 188 0.62 0.58 -15.90
C SER A 188 0.80 2.03 -15.47
N LEU A 189 1.72 2.75 -16.10
CA LEU A 189 1.89 4.19 -15.90
C LEU A 189 0.65 5.00 -16.28
N ASP A 190 -0.17 4.52 -17.21
CA ASP A 190 -1.41 5.19 -17.64
C ASP A 190 -2.51 5.15 -16.56
N ALA A 191 -2.33 4.30 -15.54
CA ALA A 191 -3.18 4.27 -14.36
C ALA A 191 -2.76 5.30 -13.29
N LEU A 192 -1.59 5.93 -13.44
CA LEU A 192 -1.09 6.93 -12.49
C LEU A 192 -1.38 8.36 -12.96
N LEU A 193 -1.33 9.32 -12.03
CA LEU A 193 -1.56 10.73 -12.32
C LEU A 193 -0.29 11.47 -12.72
N ILE A 194 -0.39 12.29 -13.76
CA ILE A 194 0.65 13.25 -14.14
C ILE A 194 0.87 14.24 -12.99
N GLY A 195 2.14 14.44 -12.62
CA GLY A 195 2.50 15.35 -11.53
C GLY A 195 2.43 14.73 -10.13
N MET A 196 2.22 13.41 -10.04
CA MET A 196 2.37 12.68 -8.77
C MET A 196 3.75 12.93 -8.15
N PRO A 197 3.85 12.93 -6.81
CA PRO A 197 5.14 12.98 -6.15
C PRO A 197 5.98 11.75 -6.54
N LEU A 198 7.28 11.96 -6.68
CA LEU A 198 8.26 10.91 -6.92
C LEU A 198 9.27 10.90 -5.78
N TRP A 199 9.63 9.71 -5.34
CA TRP A 199 10.77 9.51 -4.45
C TRP A 199 12.06 9.54 -5.27
N THR A 200 13.12 10.09 -4.70
CA THR A 200 14.40 10.26 -5.43
C THR A 200 14.97 8.92 -5.93
N ASP A 201 14.73 7.84 -5.17
CA ASP A 201 15.14 6.46 -5.46
C ASP A 201 13.99 5.56 -5.99
N ASN A 202 12.83 6.14 -6.32
CA ASN A 202 11.75 5.50 -7.07
C ASN A 202 11.40 6.33 -8.31
N SER A 203 12.39 6.55 -9.18
CA SER A 203 12.27 7.40 -10.38
C SER A 203 12.46 6.65 -11.70
N ASP A 204 12.90 5.40 -11.65
CA ASP A 204 12.97 4.50 -12.81
C ASP A 204 11.64 3.76 -12.98
N ALA A 205 10.86 4.15 -13.99
CA ALA A 205 9.55 3.57 -14.27
C ALA A 205 9.62 2.11 -14.75
N GLU A 206 10.78 1.64 -15.17
CA GLU A 206 11.01 0.25 -15.60
C GLU A 206 11.42 -0.66 -14.42
N ALA A 207 11.71 -0.08 -13.26
CA ALA A 207 11.99 -0.88 -12.06
C ALA A 207 10.74 -1.68 -11.68
N TRP A 208 10.92 -2.98 -11.38
CA TRP A 208 9.81 -3.89 -11.08
C TRP A 208 8.93 -3.40 -9.92
N TYR A 209 9.51 -2.63 -9.00
CA TYR A 209 8.85 -2.09 -7.82
C TYR A 209 8.21 -0.72 -8.05
N PHE A 210 8.39 -0.08 -9.21
CA PHE A 210 8.02 1.33 -9.39
C PHE A 210 6.55 1.59 -9.06
N LEU A 211 5.65 0.83 -9.68
CA LEU A 211 4.20 0.96 -9.47
C LEU A 211 3.82 0.60 -8.03
N ASP A 212 4.40 -0.48 -7.50
CA ASP A 212 4.14 -0.93 -6.13
C ASP A 212 4.52 0.14 -5.09
N MET A 213 5.64 0.83 -5.29
CA MET A 213 6.11 1.89 -4.41
C MET A 213 5.32 3.19 -4.56
N GLN A 214 4.84 3.52 -5.76
CA GLN A 214 3.97 4.67 -5.96
C GLN A 214 2.62 4.46 -5.25
N GLU A 215 2.04 3.27 -5.40
CA GLU A 215 0.79 2.85 -4.75
C GLU A 215 0.92 2.85 -3.22
N ALA A 216 1.99 2.26 -2.69
CA ALA A 216 2.19 2.16 -1.26
C ALA A 216 2.55 3.49 -0.58
N GLY A 217 3.19 4.41 -1.33
CA GLY A 217 3.86 5.60 -0.81
C GLY A 217 3.12 6.92 -1.02
N THR A 218 2.00 6.93 -1.74
CA THR A 218 1.33 8.17 -2.15
C THR A 218 -0.13 8.14 -1.73
N ASP A 219 -0.59 9.18 -1.04
CA ASP A 219 -2.03 9.37 -0.80
C ASP A 219 -2.70 9.71 -2.13
N HIS A 220 -3.74 8.97 -2.48
CA HIS A 220 -4.46 9.18 -3.73
C HIS A 220 -5.90 8.67 -3.65
N THR A 221 -6.74 9.13 -4.56
CA THR A 221 -8.06 8.56 -4.81
C THR A 221 -7.97 7.72 -6.07
N ALA A 222 -8.55 6.54 -6.02
CA ALA A 222 -8.59 5.62 -7.15
C ALA A 222 -9.99 5.11 -7.43
N CYS A 223 -10.12 4.50 -8.59
CA CYS A 223 -11.32 3.82 -9.03
C CYS A 223 -10.95 2.55 -9.80
N LEU A 224 -11.78 1.54 -9.66
CA LEU A 224 -11.61 0.29 -10.40
C LEU A 224 -12.08 0.47 -11.84
N ASN A 225 -11.28 -0.02 -12.78
CA ASN A 225 -11.58 -0.10 -14.20
C ASN A 225 -11.41 -1.55 -14.70
N ALA A 226 -11.52 -1.78 -16.01
CA ALA A 226 -11.44 -3.12 -16.59
C ALA A 226 -10.03 -3.75 -16.49
N ASP A 227 -8.99 -2.93 -16.30
CA ASP A 227 -7.58 -3.33 -16.30
C ASP A 227 -6.99 -3.37 -14.87
N GLY A 228 -7.79 -3.04 -13.85
CA GLY A 228 -7.38 -2.97 -12.44
C GLY A 228 -7.76 -1.63 -11.84
N GLU A 229 -6.79 -0.95 -11.24
CA GLU A 229 -6.96 0.34 -10.60
C GLU A 229 -6.47 1.50 -11.49
N ALA A 230 -7.14 2.66 -11.42
CA ALA A 230 -6.66 3.93 -11.96
C ALA A 230 -6.87 5.07 -10.96
N TRP A 231 -5.84 5.91 -10.79
CA TRP A 231 -5.85 7.08 -9.92
C TRP A 231 -6.68 8.22 -10.55
N SER A 232 -7.59 8.80 -9.76
CA SER A 232 -8.48 9.89 -10.17
C SER A 232 -8.15 11.23 -9.50
N ALA A 233 -7.51 11.23 -8.32
CA ALA A 233 -6.97 12.42 -7.66
C ALA A 233 -5.74 12.12 -6.80
N LEU A 234 -4.91 13.14 -6.54
CA LEU A 234 -3.87 13.09 -5.51
C LEU A 234 -4.43 13.60 -4.18
N GLY A 235 -4.00 12.99 -3.08
CA GLY A 235 -4.38 13.34 -1.70
C GLY A 235 -3.75 14.61 -1.16
#